data_AF-A0ABD0NEZ1-F1
#
_entry.id   AF-A0ABD0NEZ1-F1
#
_cell.length_a   1.000
_cell.length_b   1.000
_cell.length_c   1.000
_cell.angle_alpha   90.00
_cell.angle_beta   90.00
_cell.angle_gamma   90.00
#
_symmetry.space_group_name_H-M   'P 1'
#
loop_
_entity.id
_entity.type
_entity.pdbx_description
1 polymer ?
#
loop_
_entity_poly.entity_id
_entity_poly.type
_entity_poly.pdbx_seq_one_letter_code
_entity_poly.pdbx_strand_id
1 'polypeptide(L)'
;SLCAQTNVTAGYLQAVDSAGTPLCLSCQKPSGEHNGWAGGFCSPACMEDFQLRSNQGYMRARVLETEQGVCQHCGLDAHQLYVQIRDAPRIHRKEILDNTWLAQLPLKQ
;
A
#
# COMPACT_ATOMS: atom_id res chain seq x y z
N SER A 1 40.85 5.19 -26.82
CA SER A 1 39.59 5.82 -27.26
C SER A 1 38.90 6.38 -26.03
N LEU A 2 38.67 7.70 -25.98
CA LEU A 2 38.11 8.40 -24.83
C LEU A 2 36.66 7.94 -24.56
N CYS A 3 36.37 7.44 -23.36
CA CYS A 3 34.99 7.30 -22.91
C CYS A 3 34.47 8.70 -22.56
N ALA A 4 33.49 9.15 -23.33
CA ALA A 4 32.84 10.44 -23.17
C ALA A 4 32.16 10.57 -21.79
N GLN A 5 32.38 11.71 -21.16
CA GLN A 5 31.74 12.13 -19.93
C GLN A 5 30.24 12.36 -20.21
N THR A 6 29.37 11.51 -19.66
CA THR A 6 27.94 11.76 -19.65
C THR A 6 27.58 12.56 -18.40
N ASN A 7 27.19 13.82 -18.60
CA ASN A 7 26.50 14.64 -17.60
C ASN A 7 25.27 13.87 -17.09
N VAL A 8 25.30 13.44 -15.83
CA VAL A 8 24.18 12.75 -15.18
C VAL A 8 23.15 13.80 -14.79
N THR A 9 22.29 14.18 -15.73
CA THR A 9 20.95 14.65 -15.38
C THR A 9 20.28 13.52 -14.60
N ALA A 10 19.73 13.80 -13.41
CA ALA A 10 19.14 12.78 -12.55
C ALA A 10 18.07 11.98 -13.32
N GLY A 11 18.43 10.76 -13.73
CA GLY A 11 17.58 9.84 -14.47
C GLY A 11 17.11 8.70 -13.57
N TYR A 12 15.92 8.19 -13.83
CA TYR A 12 15.40 7.00 -13.15
C TYR A 12 16.12 5.75 -13.69
N LEU A 13 16.59 4.88 -12.79
CA LEU A 13 17.21 3.59 -13.13
C LEU A 13 16.13 2.50 -13.21
N GLN A 14 16.01 1.83 -14.35
CA GLN A 14 15.11 0.69 -14.58
C GLN A 14 15.93 -0.62 -14.59
N ALA A 15 15.43 -1.66 -13.92
CA ALA A 15 16.03 -2.99 -13.99
C ALA A 15 15.72 -3.66 -15.34
N VAL A 16 16.73 -4.28 -15.96
CA VAL A 16 16.64 -4.99 -17.24
C VAL A 16 17.23 -6.39 -17.15
N ASP A 17 16.85 -7.28 -18.06
CA ASP A 17 17.52 -8.56 -18.28
C ASP A 17 18.82 -8.43 -19.09
N SER A 18 19.48 -9.56 -19.39
CA SER A 18 20.72 -9.59 -20.18
C SER A 18 20.55 -9.14 -21.64
N ALA A 19 19.32 -9.12 -22.16
CA ALA A 19 19.00 -8.64 -23.50
C ALA A 19 18.61 -7.14 -23.50
N GLY A 20 18.55 -6.50 -22.33
CA GLY A 20 18.11 -5.11 -22.19
C GLY A 20 16.60 -4.95 -22.06
N THR A 21 15.84 -6.03 -21.91
CA THR A 21 14.39 -5.98 -21.74
C THR A 21 14.06 -5.50 -20.33
N PRO A 22 13.20 -4.48 -20.14
CA PRO A 22 12.75 -4.06 -18.81
C PRO A 22 12.12 -5.20 -18.01
N LEU A 23 12.39 -5.23 -16.71
CA LEU A 23 11.77 -6.18 -15.78
C LEU A 23 10.52 -5.59 -15.14
N CYS A 24 9.50 -6.43 -14.97
CA CYS A 24 8.31 -6.06 -14.20
C CYS A 24 8.66 -5.81 -12.73
N LEU A 25 8.22 -4.68 -12.17
CA LEU A 25 8.45 -4.31 -10.76
C LEU A 25 7.84 -5.30 -9.74
N SER A 26 6.86 -6.10 -10.17
CA SER A 26 6.14 -7.03 -9.31
C SER A 26 6.71 -8.44 -9.34
N CYS A 27 6.83 -9.04 -10.54
CA CYS A 27 7.24 -10.44 -10.70
C CYS A 27 8.68 -10.62 -11.20
N GLN A 28 9.38 -9.53 -11.53
CA GLN A 28 10.76 -9.51 -12.03
C GLN A 28 10.99 -10.30 -13.33
N LYS A 29 9.91 -10.67 -14.04
CA LYS A 29 10.01 -11.27 -15.38
C LYS A 29 10.16 -10.16 -16.43
N PRO A 30 10.80 -10.44 -17.58
CA PRO A 30 10.86 -9.51 -18.70
C PRO A 30 9.44 -9.09 -19.10
N SER A 31 9.17 -7.78 -19.01
CA SER A 31 8.00 -7.18 -19.64
C SER A 31 8.33 -7.08 -21.13
N GLY A 32 7.75 -7.96 -21.95
CA GLY A 32 7.94 -7.95 -23.42
C GLY A 32 7.42 -6.65 -24.07
N GLU A 33 7.12 -6.68 -25.39
CA GLU A 33 6.59 -5.56 -26.19
C GLU A 33 5.19 -5.04 -25.75
N HIS A 34 4.85 -5.13 -24.47
CA HIS A 34 3.87 -4.26 -23.84
C HIS A 34 4.45 -2.84 -23.80
N ASN A 35 4.56 -2.26 -25.00
CA ASN A 35 4.86 -0.85 -25.25
C ASN A 35 3.85 -0.03 -24.45
N GLY A 36 4.26 0.40 -23.25
CA GLY A 36 3.52 1.41 -22.50
C GLY A 36 2.37 0.91 -21.64
N TRP A 37 2.55 -0.16 -20.86
CA TRP A 37 1.85 -0.14 -19.58
C TRP A 37 2.60 0.82 -18.65
N ALA A 38 1.96 1.96 -18.35
CA ALA A 38 2.55 3.23 -17.90
C ALA A 38 3.30 3.23 -16.55
N GLY A 39 3.73 2.07 -16.04
CA GLY A 39 4.33 1.95 -14.71
C GLY A 39 5.30 0.78 -14.52
N GLY A 40 5.82 0.13 -15.57
CA GLY A 40 6.82 -0.93 -15.40
C GLY A 40 6.26 -2.28 -14.94
N PHE A 41 5.04 -2.62 -15.37
CA PHE A 41 4.38 -3.89 -15.03
C PHE A 41 4.01 -4.68 -16.29
N CYS A 42 4.08 -6.00 -16.22
CA CYS A 42 3.70 -6.89 -17.33
C CYS A 42 2.20 -7.21 -17.41
N SER A 43 1.41 -6.85 -16.38
CA SER A 43 -0.04 -7.09 -16.36
C SER A 43 -0.75 -6.28 -15.26
N PRO A 44 -2.07 -6.03 -15.40
CA PRO A 44 -2.96 -5.56 -14.33
C PRO A 44 -2.75 -6.22 -12.98
N ALA A 45 -2.73 -7.56 -12.97
CA ALA A 45 -2.49 -8.34 -11.78
C ALA A 45 -1.15 -8.00 -11.12
N CYS A 46 -0.07 -7.87 -11.89
CA CYS A 46 1.24 -7.49 -11.35
C CYS A 46 1.25 -6.10 -10.71
N MET A 47 0.57 -5.11 -11.29
CA MET A 47 0.46 -3.80 -10.66
C MET A 47 -0.35 -3.85 -9.37
N GLU A 48 -1.49 -4.55 -9.37
CA GLU A 48 -2.33 -4.70 -8.18
C GLU A 48 -1.57 -5.41 -7.05
N ASP A 49 -0.91 -6.51 -7.35
CA ASP A 49 -0.02 -7.22 -6.45
C ASP A 49 1.06 -6.33 -5.83
N PHE A 50 1.68 -5.50 -6.67
CA PHE A 50 2.69 -4.57 -6.20
C PHE A 50 2.09 -3.51 -5.28
N GLN A 51 0.92 -2.96 -5.62
CA GLN A 51 0.20 -2.01 -4.76
C GLN A 51 -0.20 -2.65 -3.42
N LEU A 52 -0.70 -3.89 -3.42
CA LEU A 52 -1.04 -4.63 -2.19
C LEU A 52 0.17 -4.82 -1.28
N ARG A 53 1.37 -5.08 -1.84
CA ARG A 53 2.58 -5.33 -1.05
C ARG A 53 3.31 -4.06 -0.60
N SER A 54 3.26 -2.99 -1.40
CA SER A 54 4.07 -1.78 -1.20
C SER A 54 3.30 -0.56 -0.70
N ASN A 55 1.98 -0.54 -0.86
CA ASN A 55 1.14 0.60 -0.51
C ASN A 55 0.15 0.20 0.60
N GLN A 56 0.51 0.54 1.83
CA GLN A 56 -0.29 0.26 3.03
C GLN A 56 -1.70 0.85 2.94
N GLY A 57 -1.86 2.03 2.33
CA GLY A 57 -3.17 2.65 2.14
C GLY A 57 -4.05 1.86 1.18
N TYR A 58 -3.48 1.42 0.05
CA TYR A 58 -4.18 0.60 -0.93
C TYR A 58 -4.59 -0.76 -0.33
N MET A 59 -3.67 -1.42 0.37
CA MET A 59 -3.94 -2.69 1.05
C MET A 59 -5.08 -2.55 2.07
N ARG A 60 -5.01 -1.53 2.95
CA ARG A 60 -6.06 -1.28 3.94
C ARG A 60 -7.40 -0.95 3.32
N ALA A 61 -7.43 -0.24 2.18
CA ALA A 61 -8.67 0.04 1.46
C ALA A 61 -9.32 -1.24 0.92
N ARG A 62 -8.55 -2.15 0.33
CA ARG A 62 -9.05 -3.44 -0.18
C ARG A 62 -9.58 -4.34 0.93
N VAL A 63 -8.88 -4.37 2.06
CA VAL A 63 -9.35 -5.08 3.26
C VAL A 63 -10.63 -4.44 3.80
N LEU A 64 -10.70 -3.11 3.89
CA LEU A 64 -11.90 -2.41 4.36
C LEU A 64 -13.11 -2.65 3.44
N GLU A 65 -12.93 -2.69 2.12
CA GLU A 65 -14.01 -3.00 1.16
C GLU A 65 -14.58 -4.41 1.40
N THR A 66 -13.75 -5.38 1.75
CA THR A 66 -14.15 -6.78 1.93
C THR A 66 -14.69 -7.06 3.33
N GLU A 67 -13.95 -6.61 4.35
CA GLU A 67 -14.17 -6.95 5.75
C GLU A 67 -14.94 -5.88 6.52
N GLN A 68 -15.18 -4.72 5.90
CA GLN A 68 -15.91 -3.58 6.48
C GLN A 68 -15.31 -3.06 7.80
N GLY A 69 -14.06 -3.43 8.10
CA GLY A 69 -13.36 -3.08 9.33
C GLY A 69 -13.77 -3.90 10.56
N VAL A 70 -14.40 -5.05 10.32
CA VAL A 70 -14.67 -6.07 11.34
C VAL A 70 -13.44 -6.95 11.52
N CYS A 71 -13.00 -7.11 12.77
CA CYS A 71 -11.86 -7.97 13.08
C CYS A 71 -12.19 -9.44 12.78
N GLN A 72 -11.42 -10.07 11.89
CA GLN A 72 -11.65 -11.47 11.50
C GLN A 72 -11.40 -12.49 12.62
N HIS A 73 -10.72 -12.10 13.70
CA HIS A 73 -10.43 -13.01 14.81
C HIS A 73 -11.50 -12.96 15.92
N CYS A 74 -11.97 -11.76 16.29
CA CYS A 74 -12.88 -11.58 17.42
C CYS A 74 -14.24 -10.98 17.06
N GLY A 75 -14.46 -10.60 15.80
CA GLY A 75 -15.74 -10.06 15.31
C GLY A 75 -16.05 -8.62 15.74
N LEU A 76 -15.12 -7.92 16.40
CA LEU A 76 -15.31 -6.53 16.80
C LEU A 76 -15.33 -5.60 15.59
N ASP A 77 -16.36 -4.74 15.49
CA ASP A 77 -16.45 -3.71 14.45
C ASP A 77 -15.61 -2.49 14.83
N ALA A 78 -14.34 -2.50 14.38
CA ALA A 78 -13.41 -1.42 14.67
C ALA A 78 -13.72 -0.15 13.85
N HIS A 79 -14.32 -0.29 12.66
CA HIS A 79 -14.62 0.85 11.81
C HIS A 79 -15.83 1.63 12.33
N GLN A 80 -16.87 0.95 12.81
CA GLN A 80 -18.00 1.58 13.48
C GLN A 80 -17.53 2.40 14.70
N LEU A 81 -16.68 1.81 15.55
CA LEU A 81 -16.13 2.53 16.71
C LEU A 81 -15.29 3.75 16.27
N TYR A 82 -14.48 3.61 15.24
CA TYR A 82 -13.73 4.73 14.66
C TYR A 82 -14.66 5.87 14.20
N VAL A 83 -15.73 5.55 13.46
CA VAL A 83 -16.71 6.54 12.98
C VAL A 83 -17.37 7.26 14.15
N GLN A 84 -17.81 6.51 15.17
CA GLN A 84 -18.39 7.09 16.39
C GLN A 84 -17.44 8.07 17.08
N ILE A 85 -16.17 7.71 17.24
CA ILE A 85 -15.17 8.57 17.89
C ILE A 85 -14.83 9.79 17.02
N ARG A 86 -14.70 9.59 15.69
CA ARG A 86 -14.39 10.65 14.73
C ARG A 86 -15.46 11.74 14.78
N ASP A 87 -16.72 11.34 14.78
CA ASP A 87 -17.88 12.24 14.69
C ASP A 87 -18.27 12.80 16.08
N ALA A 88 -17.80 12.20 17.17
CA ALA A 88 -18.02 12.71 18.52
C ALA A 88 -17.21 13.99 18.83
N PRO A 89 -17.77 14.93 19.63
CA PRO A 89 -17.01 16.06 20.17
C PRO A 89 -15.79 15.60 20.96
N ARG A 90 -14.69 16.35 20.84
CA ARG A 90 -13.40 15.97 21.45
C ARG A 90 -13.49 15.67 22.94
N ILE A 91 -14.38 16.36 23.66
CA ILE A 91 -14.60 16.18 25.11
C ILE A 91 -15.16 14.79 25.48
N HIS A 92 -15.90 14.13 24.58
CA HIS A 92 -16.53 12.83 24.83
C HIS A 92 -15.68 11.65 24.34
N ARG A 93 -14.67 11.88 23.51
CA ARG A 93 -13.89 10.79 22.88
C ARG A 93 -13.20 9.87 23.90
N LYS A 94 -12.69 10.44 25.00
CA LYS A 94 -12.07 9.66 26.07
C LYS A 94 -13.09 8.74 26.75
N GLU A 95 -14.25 9.28 27.11
CA GLU A 95 -15.34 8.51 27.72
C GLU A 95 -15.82 7.37 26.81
N ILE A 96 -15.97 7.63 25.50
CA ILE A 96 -16.33 6.59 24.53
C ILE A 96 -15.27 5.47 24.52
N LEU A 97 -13.98 5.83 24.42
CA LEU A 97 -12.88 4.87 24.41
C LEU A 97 -12.80 4.04 25.70
N ASP A 98 -12.93 4.70 26.85
CA ASP A 98 -12.88 4.06 28.18
C ASP A 98 -14.03 3.05 28.39
N ASN A 99 -15.13 3.16 27.64
CA ASN A 99 -16.27 2.24 27.68
C ASN A 99 -16.24 1.15 26.59
N THR A 100 -15.09 0.94 25.94
CA THR A 100 -14.94 -0.06 24.87
C THR A 100 -13.82 -1.05 25.18
N TRP A 101 -13.68 -2.06 24.32
CA TRP A 101 -12.55 -3.00 24.37
C TRP A 101 -11.18 -2.31 24.20
N LEU A 102 -11.11 -1.06 23.73
CA LEU A 102 -9.85 -0.32 23.63
C LEU A 102 -9.33 0.18 24.99
N ALA A 103 -10.15 0.15 26.05
CA ALA A 103 -9.73 0.52 27.41
C ALA A 103 -8.59 -0.37 27.94
N GLN A 104 -8.42 -1.58 27.40
CA GLN A 104 -7.33 -2.49 27.75
C GLN A 104 -6.00 -2.17 27.04
N LEU A 105 -5.99 -1.23 26.09
CA LEU A 105 -4.78 -0.88 25.35
C LEU A 105 -3.84 0.03 26.17
N PRO A 106 -2.52 -0.11 26.03
CA PRO A 106 -1.56 0.76 26.70
C PRO A 106 -1.70 2.21 26.23
N LEU A 107 -1.70 3.16 27.17
CA LEU A 107 -1.68 4.61 26.85
C LEU A 107 -0.31 5.08 26.31
N LYS A 108 0.72 4.25 26.41
CA LYS A 108 2.06 4.51 25.87
C LYS A 108 2.38 3.43 24.83
N GLN A 109 2.62 3.86 23.60
CA GLN A 109 3.31 3.10 22.56
C GLN A 109 4.65 3.77 22.31
#